data_AF-A0A7L5DIK5-F1
#
_entry.id   AF-A0A7L5DIK5-F1
#
_cell.length_a   1.000
_cell.length_b   1.000
_cell.length_c   1.000
_cell.angle_alpha   90.00
_cell.angle_beta   90.00
_cell.angle_gamma   90.00
#
_symmetry.space_group_name_H-M   'P 1'
#
loop_
_entity.id
_entity.type
_entity.pdbx_description
1 polymer ?
#
loop_
_entity_poly.entity_id
_entity_poly.type
_entity_poly.pdbx_seq_one_letter_code
_entity_poly.pdbx_strand_id
1 'polypeptide(L)'
;MNQLLRHLRVGTGAIRFGLTYLLYFSFWQFGCAQVEPATTSAAALTDPSCRTITIQRVTTPINTPAPTPQGLPIPSFNQQSGSAAYGSTLKLSASNMPSGAYTEYSYDNGTTWTKGDQVPVVTKKPMLARTRINDLTSQTAQATVTPYFQRMMVIGNSIMSHGPAPNLGWNNFNGMAASALDKDYTHLLQAKLNGLRDNVQLRMVSGGAFERQFGQAGYSVTEFLTPLQEFKPDIVFVRIGENMDEGAVQQNNLAGNLRVLFDFLRQNAGGPVQIICSTSVWNRPQADAVIRQVAAEKGVPLAELKSMVGVPSYFASQYANAGVAAHPNDAGMQRIADIIWDTMP
;
A
#
# COMPACT_ATOMS: atom_id res chain seq x y z
N MET A 1 -7.58 -44.61 -40.83
CA MET A 1 -7.89 -43.47 -41.73
C MET A 1 -6.63 -43.04 -42.45
N ASN A 2 -6.63 -43.29 -43.76
CA ASN A 2 -5.70 -42.90 -44.84
C ASN A 2 -4.45 -42.08 -44.46
N GLN A 3 -3.28 -42.71 -44.53
CA GLN A 3 -2.01 -41.99 -44.60
C GLN A 3 -1.79 -41.52 -46.04
N LEU A 4 -1.71 -40.20 -46.25
CA LEU A 4 -1.28 -39.61 -47.51
C LEU A 4 0.20 -39.96 -47.74
N LEU A 5 0.49 -40.77 -48.76
CA LEU A 5 1.82 -40.87 -49.35
C LEU A 5 1.93 -39.84 -50.47
N ARG A 6 2.88 -38.91 -50.37
CA ARG A 6 3.21 -37.94 -51.43
C ARG A 6 4.57 -38.27 -52.01
N HIS A 7 4.66 -38.30 -53.34
CA HIS A 7 5.93 -38.36 -54.06
C HIS A 7 6.27 -36.97 -54.57
N LEU A 8 7.51 -36.53 -54.38
CA LEU A 8 8.04 -35.25 -54.88
C LEU A 8 9.22 -35.56 -55.82
N ARG A 9 9.23 -34.94 -57.01
CA ARG A 9 10.37 -34.93 -57.94
C ARG A 9 11.07 -33.58 -57.84
N VAL A 10 12.39 -33.58 -57.75
CA VAL A 10 13.21 -32.35 -57.82
C VAL A 10 14.32 -32.60 -58.84
N GLY A 11 14.46 -31.71 -59.82
CA GLY A 11 15.53 -31.78 -60.82
C GLY A 11 16.89 -31.40 -60.22
N THR A 12 17.97 -31.94 -60.78
CA THR A 12 19.33 -31.70 -60.31
C THR A 12 19.82 -30.30 -60.68
N GLY A 13 19.51 -29.33 -59.82
CA GLY A 13 20.06 -27.99 -59.87
C GLY A 13 19.73 -27.24 -58.59
N ALA A 14 20.75 -26.96 -57.78
CA ALA A 14 20.72 -26.24 -56.49
C ALA A 14 20.33 -27.05 -55.24
N ILE A 15 21.32 -27.74 -54.65
CA ILE A 15 21.34 -28.06 -53.22
C ILE A 15 22.39 -27.15 -52.56
N ARG A 16 21.95 -26.10 -51.88
CA ARG A 16 22.69 -25.45 -50.79
C ARG A 16 21.71 -24.91 -49.74
N PHE A 17 21.86 -25.44 -48.52
CA PHE A 17 21.46 -24.93 -47.20
C PHE A 17 20.03 -24.42 -46.93
N GLY A 18 19.50 -24.84 -45.78
CA GLY A 18 18.52 -24.06 -45.01
C GLY A 18 17.23 -24.82 -44.69
N LEU A 19 17.26 -25.63 -43.64
CA LEU A 19 16.05 -26.13 -43.00
C LEU A 19 15.38 -24.97 -42.26
N THR A 20 14.07 -24.83 -42.47
CA THR A 20 13.12 -24.02 -41.67
C THR A 20 13.19 -22.51 -41.92
N TYR A 21 12.36 -22.03 -42.84
CA TYR A 21 11.38 -20.94 -42.69
C TYR A 21 10.86 -20.57 -44.10
N LEU A 22 9.62 -20.08 -44.17
CA LEU A 22 8.92 -19.55 -45.36
C LEU A 22 8.12 -20.56 -46.21
N LEU A 23 6.98 -20.99 -45.66
CA LEU A 23 5.74 -21.06 -46.45
C LEU A 23 5.21 -19.63 -46.62
N TYR A 24 5.80 -18.83 -47.50
CA TYR A 24 5.11 -17.72 -48.13
C TYR A 24 5.85 -17.30 -49.41
N PHE A 25 5.04 -17.14 -50.45
CA PHE A 25 5.29 -16.49 -51.73
C PHE A 25 5.98 -17.25 -52.88
N SER A 26 5.10 -17.54 -53.85
CA SER A 26 5.25 -17.28 -55.29
C SER A 26 6.42 -17.92 -56.02
N PHE A 27 6.11 -18.92 -56.85
CA PHE A 27 6.74 -19.02 -58.17
C PHE A 27 5.70 -19.44 -59.22
N TRP A 28 5.39 -18.49 -60.09
CA TRP A 28 4.87 -18.72 -61.42
C TRP A 28 6.06 -18.97 -62.36
N GLN A 29 5.84 -19.87 -63.32
CA GLN A 29 6.55 -20.01 -64.60
C GLN A 29 7.90 -20.76 -64.60
N PHE A 30 7.84 -22.08 -64.76
CA PHE A 30 8.22 -22.84 -65.97
C PHE A 30 8.41 -24.30 -65.55
N GLY A 31 7.33 -25.08 -65.61
CA GLY A 31 7.34 -26.50 -65.30
C GLY A 31 5.95 -26.97 -64.90
N CYS A 32 5.35 -27.84 -65.71
CA CYS A 32 4.08 -28.47 -65.37
C CYS A 32 4.32 -29.42 -64.19
N ALA A 33 3.70 -29.15 -63.04
CA ALA A 33 3.57 -30.12 -61.97
C ALA A 33 2.20 -30.80 -62.12
N GLN A 34 2.16 -31.97 -62.77
CA GLN A 34 0.98 -32.82 -62.71
C GLN A 34 0.99 -33.60 -61.39
N VAL A 35 -0.11 -33.48 -60.64
CA VAL A 35 -0.41 -34.30 -59.47
C VAL A 35 -1.49 -35.28 -59.90
N GLU A 36 -1.14 -36.55 -60.10
CA GLU A 36 -2.10 -37.60 -60.43
C GLU A 36 -2.44 -38.46 -59.20
N PRO A 37 -3.72 -38.88 -59.03
CA PRO A 37 -4.11 -39.86 -58.03
C PRO A 37 -3.52 -41.25 -58.35
N ALA A 38 -3.02 -41.94 -57.33
CA ALA A 38 -2.46 -43.28 -57.48
C ALA A 38 -3.55 -44.35 -57.67
N THR A 39 -3.97 -44.58 -58.91
CA THR A 39 -4.69 -45.81 -59.31
C THR A 39 -4.02 -46.56 -60.46
N THR A 40 -2.87 -46.12 -60.94
CA THR A 40 -2.07 -46.82 -61.95
C THR A 40 -1.04 -47.74 -61.27
N SER A 41 -1.08 -49.02 -61.64
CA SER A 41 -0.14 -50.04 -61.19
C SER A 41 1.30 -49.68 -61.56
N ALA A 42 2.23 -49.98 -60.67
CA ALA A 42 3.66 -49.67 -60.76
C ALA A 42 4.40 -50.53 -61.82
N ALA A 43 4.04 -50.37 -63.09
CA ALA A 43 4.79 -50.94 -64.20
C ALA A 43 5.14 -49.83 -65.20
N ALA A 44 6.45 -49.76 -65.50
CA ALA A 44 7.11 -48.91 -66.49
C ALA A 44 7.42 -47.47 -66.08
N LEU A 45 8.53 -47.26 -65.35
CA LEU A 45 9.35 -46.04 -65.45
C LEU A 45 10.83 -46.40 -65.19
N THR A 46 11.58 -46.72 -66.25
CA THR A 46 13.03 -46.99 -66.22
C THR A 46 13.81 -45.83 -66.86
N ASP A 47 13.84 -44.68 -66.20
CA ASP A 47 14.78 -43.60 -66.56
C ASP A 47 16.00 -43.66 -65.63
N PRO A 48 17.20 -44.01 -66.13
CA PRO A 48 18.41 -44.14 -65.33
C PRO A 48 18.96 -42.82 -64.78
N SER A 49 18.41 -41.66 -65.17
CA SER A 49 18.81 -40.34 -64.68
C SER A 49 18.05 -39.88 -63.43
N CYS A 50 16.99 -40.57 -63.02
CA CYS A 50 16.20 -40.22 -61.84
C CYS A 50 16.64 -41.03 -60.60
N ARG A 51 17.02 -40.34 -59.51
CA ARG A 51 17.24 -40.99 -58.21
C ARG A 51 15.95 -41.00 -57.39
N THR A 52 15.52 -42.18 -56.99
CA THR A 52 14.43 -42.37 -56.03
C THR A 52 14.91 -42.00 -54.62
N ILE A 53 14.29 -40.99 -54.01
CA ILE A 53 14.50 -40.67 -52.59
C ILE A 53 13.37 -41.33 -51.80
N THR A 54 13.70 -42.38 -51.05
CA THR A 54 12.76 -42.99 -50.11
C THR A 54 12.81 -42.20 -48.80
N ILE A 55 11.74 -41.45 -48.50
CA ILE A 55 11.60 -40.79 -47.20
C ILE A 55 11.09 -41.84 -46.20
N GLN A 56 12.00 -42.38 -45.39
CA GLN A 56 11.61 -43.16 -44.22
C GLN A 56 11.27 -42.23 -43.07
N ARG A 57 10.04 -42.32 -42.57
CA ARG A 57 9.66 -41.66 -41.32
C ARG A 57 10.41 -42.36 -40.18
N VAL A 58 11.40 -41.70 -39.61
CA VAL A 58 12.05 -42.18 -38.39
C VAL A 58 11.02 -42.10 -37.26
N THR A 59 10.54 -43.25 -36.79
CA THR A 59 9.57 -43.37 -35.68
C THR A 59 10.27 -43.57 -34.33
N THR A 60 11.53 -43.14 -34.18
CA THR A 60 12.09 -42.99 -32.83
C THR A 60 11.36 -41.84 -32.16
N PRO A 61 10.65 -42.07 -31.04
CA PRO A 61 10.12 -40.97 -30.25
C PRO A 61 11.31 -40.09 -29.89
N ILE A 62 11.30 -38.83 -30.34
CA ILE A 62 12.14 -37.83 -29.70
C ILE A 62 11.55 -37.69 -28.31
N ASN A 63 12.12 -38.44 -27.35
CA ASN A 63 11.94 -38.20 -25.92
C ASN A 63 12.68 -36.89 -25.59
N THR A 64 12.23 -35.77 -26.16
CA THR A 64 12.25 -34.53 -25.40
C THR A 64 11.21 -34.75 -24.31
N PRO A 65 11.60 -34.79 -23.02
CA PRO A 65 10.63 -34.72 -21.95
C PRO A 65 9.68 -33.58 -22.30
N ALA A 66 8.37 -33.83 -22.28
CA ALA A 66 7.42 -32.74 -22.32
C ALA A 66 7.90 -31.72 -21.26
N PRO A 67 8.02 -30.42 -21.60
CA PRO A 67 8.41 -29.44 -20.60
C PRO A 67 7.49 -29.66 -19.41
N THR A 68 8.08 -29.94 -18.25
CA THR A 68 7.35 -30.13 -16.99
C THR A 68 6.30 -29.03 -16.93
N PRO A 69 5.02 -29.30 -16.62
CA PRO A 69 4.00 -28.27 -16.53
C PRO A 69 4.52 -27.19 -15.59
N GLN A 70 5.06 -26.12 -16.16
CA GLN A 70 5.70 -25.08 -15.39
C GLN A 70 4.52 -24.33 -14.80
N GLY A 71 4.25 -24.59 -13.52
CA GLY A 71 3.24 -23.83 -12.78
C GLY A 71 3.47 -22.35 -13.00
N LEU A 72 2.42 -21.54 -12.81
CA LEU A 72 2.52 -20.10 -13.07
C LEU A 72 3.75 -19.49 -12.39
N PRO A 73 4.45 -18.56 -13.06
CA PRO A 73 5.69 -18.01 -12.53
C PRO A 73 5.44 -17.33 -11.17
N ILE A 74 6.27 -17.64 -10.18
CA ILE A 74 6.19 -17.00 -8.87
C ILE A 74 6.68 -15.55 -9.02
N PRO A 75 5.91 -14.54 -8.60
CA PRO A 75 6.36 -13.16 -8.70
C PRO A 75 7.48 -12.88 -7.71
N SER A 76 8.26 -11.83 -7.97
CA SER A 76 9.28 -11.32 -7.06
C SER A 76 8.99 -9.87 -6.69
N PHE A 77 9.25 -9.50 -5.43
CA PHE A 77 9.24 -8.11 -5.00
C PHE A 77 10.58 -7.47 -5.34
N ASN A 78 10.58 -6.22 -5.78
CA ASN A 78 11.81 -5.43 -5.95
C ASN A 78 12.57 -5.20 -4.62
N GLN A 79 11.89 -5.34 -3.48
CA GLN A 79 12.46 -5.32 -2.15
C GLN A 79 11.68 -6.28 -1.24
N GLN A 80 12.38 -7.22 -0.59
CA GLN A 80 11.76 -8.23 0.29
C GLN A 80 11.88 -7.90 1.78
N SER A 81 12.87 -7.08 2.16
CA SER A 81 13.16 -6.75 3.56
C SER A 81 13.72 -5.32 3.72
N GLY A 82 13.99 -4.91 4.96
CA GLY A 82 14.49 -3.57 5.28
C GLY A 82 13.36 -2.58 5.53
N SER A 83 13.53 -1.33 5.14
CA SER A 83 12.54 -0.26 5.36
C SER A 83 12.10 0.40 4.05
N ALA A 84 10.88 0.92 4.00
CA ALA A 84 10.38 1.71 2.87
C ALA A 84 9.45 2.83 3.37
N ALA A 85 9.32 3.91 2.60
CA ALA A 85 8.44 5.02 2.97
C ALA A 85 6.98 4.55 3.02
N TYR A 86 6.23 4.95 4.03
CA TYR A 86 4.80 4.66 4.12
C TYR A 86 4.07 5.24 2.89
N GLY A 87 3.21 4.42 2.28
CA GLY A 87 2.49 4.76 1.05
C GLY A 87 3.32 4.67 -0.24
N SER A 88 4.62 4.39 -0.17
CA SER A 88 5.39 4.00 -1.37
C SER A 88 4.96 2.61 -1.88
N THR A 89 5.40 2.22 -3.08
CA THR A 89 5.01 0.93 -3.68
C THR A 89 6.19 0.00 -3.87
N LEU A 90 6.03 -1.26 -3.44
CA LEU A 90 6.88 -2.36 -3.87
C LEU A 90 6.36 -2.86 -5.22
N LYS A 91 7.27 -3.04 -6.17
CA LYS A 91 6.94 -3.55 -7.51
C LYS A 91 7.05 -5.07 -7.55
N LEU A 92 6.06 -5.70 -8.14
CA LEU A 92 6.05 -7.12 -8.46
C LEU A 92 6.50 -7.33 -9.90
N SER A 93 7.32 -8.37 -10.12
CA SER A 93 7.70 -8.81 -11.46
C SER A 93 7.68 -10.32 -11.57
N ALA A 94 7.26 -10.84 -12.71
CA ALA A 94 7.28 -12.26 -13.04
C ALA A 94 7.65 -12.42 -14.52
N SER A 95 8.63 -13.28 -14.81
CA SER A 95 9.03 -13.60 -16.18
C SER A 95 8.15 -14.68 -16.80
N ASN A 96 8.02 -14.70 -18.12
CA ASN A 96 7.29 -15.74 -18.87
C ASN A 96 5.82 -15.86 -18.47
N MET A 97 5.16 -14.72 -18.20
CA MET A 97 3.74 -14.67 -17.88
C MET A 97 2.89 -15.15 -19.08
N PRO A 98 2.04 -16.18 -18.91
CA PRO A 98 1.08 -16.56 -19.94
C PRO A 98 0.14 -15.41 -20.27
N SER A 99 -0.36 -15.36 -21.52
CA SER A 99 -1.36 -14.37 -21.91
C SER A 99 -2.59 -14.46 -21.01
N GLY A 100 -3.03 -13.32 -20.46
CA GLY A 100 -4.15 -13.24 -19.51
C GLY A 100 -3.78 -13.48 -18.03
N ALA A 101 -2.55 -13.88 -17.73
CA ALA A 101 -2.08 -13.97 -16.34
C ALA A 101 -1.81 -12.57 -15.76
N TYR A 102 -1.98 -12.42 -14.45
CA TYR A 102 -1.68 -11.19 -13.71
C TYR A 102 -1.10 -11.49 -12.33
N THR A 103 -0.50 -10.50 -11.69
CA THR A 103 -0.10 -10.56 -10.28
C THR A 103 -1.22 -10.06 -9.38
N GLU A 104 -1.29 -10.63 -8.18
CA GLU A 104 -2.13 -10.16 -7.09
C GLU A 104 -1.38 -10.27 -5.77
N TYR A 105 -1.75 -9.44 -4.79
CA TYR A 105 -1.11 -9.37 -3.48
C TYR A 105 -2.12 -9.38 -2.34
N SER A 106 -1.65 -9.71 -1.13
CA SER A 106 -2.45 -9.85 0.08
C SER A 106 -1.69 -9.30 1.30
N TYR A 107 -2.42 -8.68 2.22
CA TYR A 107 -1.92 -8.21 3.53
C TYR A 107 -2.40 -9.08 4.71
N ASP A 108 -3.24 -10.08 4.44
CA ASP A 108 -3.98 -10.87 5.44
C ASP A 108 -3.72 -12.38 5.27
N ASN A 109 -2.47 -12.72 4.96
CA ASN A 109 -2.00 -14.08 4.78
C ASN A 109 -2.83 -14.88 3.74
N GLY A 110 -3.24 -14.21 2.67
CA GLY A 110 -3.91 -14.81 1.53
C GLY A 110 -5.43 -15.00 1.68
N THR A 111 -6.05 -14.38 2.69
CA THR A 111 -7.51 -14.40 2.86
C THR A 111 -8.20 -13.53 1.82
N THR A 112 -7.65 -12.34 1.55
CA THR A 112 -8.09 -11.43 0.49
C THR A 112 -6.94 -11.13 -0.47
N TRP A 113 -7.26 -10.96 -1.75
CA TRP A 113 -6.29 -10.72 -2.81
C TRP A 113 -6.68 -9.50 -3.64
N THR A 114 -5.73 -8.61 -3.86
CA THR A 114 -5.88 -7.42 -4.71
C THR A 114 -5.07 -7.61 -5.98
N LYS A 115 -5.73 -7.55 -7.14
CA LYS A 115 -5.07 -7.59 -8.45
C LYS A 115 -4.20 -6.35 -8.65
N GLY A 116 -2.94 -6.54 -9.01
CA GLY A 116 -1.99 -5.46 -9.28
C GLY A 116 -0.53 -5.89 -9.16
N ASP A 117 0.35 -5.08 -9.73
CA ASP A 117 1.82 -5.25 -9.72
C ASP A 117 2.53 -4.23 -8.82
N GLN A 118 1.78 -3.35 -8.16
CA GLN A 118 2.27 -2.37 -7.21
C GLN A 118 1.60 -2.59 -5.86
N VAL A 119 2.41 -2.87 -4.84
CA VAL A 119 1.98 -3.19 -3.48
C VAL A 119 2.30 -2.02 -2.57
N PRO A 120 1.31 -1.22 -2.13
CA PRO A 120 1.53 -0.14 -1.18
C PRO A 120 2.15 -0.61 0.15
N VAL A 121 3.17 0.10 0.62
CA VAL A 121 3.77 -0.12 1.93
C VAL A 121 2.93 0.59 2.99
N VAL A 122 1.99 -0.14 3.58
CA VAL A 122 1.03 0.41 4.58
C VAL A 122 0.98 -0.37 5.89
N THR A 123 1.83 -1.39 6.04
CA THR A 123 1.84 -2.25 7.24
C THR A 123 3.21 -2.90 7.45
N LYS A 124 3.54 -3.24 8.70
CA LYS A 124 4.68 -4.11 9.03
C LYS A 124 4.39 -5.61 8.84
N LYS A 125 3.13 -5.98 8.58
CA LYS A 125 2.74 -7.38 8.37
C LYS A 125 3.36 -7.92 7.07
N PRO A 126 3.63 -9.23 6.99
CA PRO A 126 4.06 -9.84 5.74
C PRO A 126 3.05 -9.61 4.62
N MET A 127 3.56 -9.18 3.47
CA MET A 127 2.80 -9.07 2.22
C MET A 127 3.06 -10.30 1.39
N LEU A 128 2.00 -10.94 0.91
CA LEU A 128 2.10 -12.07 -0.02
C LEU A 128 1.82 -11.60 -1.44
N ALA A 129 2.44 -12.23 -2.42
CA ALA A 129 2.16 -12.03 -3.83
C ALA A 129 2.14 -13.36 -4.58
N ARG A 130 1.28 -13.49 -5.58
CA ARG A 130 1.25 -14.63 -6.50
C ARG A 130 0.83 -14.20 -7.89
N THR A 131 1.07 -15.04 -8.88
CA THR A 131 0.44 -14.90 -10.20
C THR A 131 -0.81 -15.75 -10.29
N ARG A 132 -1.77 -15.29 -11.09
CA ARG A 132 -3.05 -15.95 -11.30
C ARG A 132 -3.42 -15.89 -12.78
N ILE A 133 -3.99 -16.99 -13.28
CA ILE A 133 -4.77 -17.02 -14.52
C ILE A 133 -6.01 -17.86 -14.26
N ASN A 134 -7.20 -17.27 -14.43
CA ASN A 134 -8.47 -17.90 -14.04
C ASN A 134 -8.40 -18.41 -12.58
N ASP A 135 -8.59 -19.72 -12.38
CA ASP A 135 -8.53 -20.39 -11.07
C ASP A 135 -7.15 -20.93 -10.71
N LEU A 136 -6.18 -20.91 -11.65
CA LEU A 136 -4.82 -21.37 -11.41
C LEU A 136 -4.01 -20.26 -10.73
N THR A 137 -3.23 -20.64 -9.72
CA THR A 137 -2.34 -19.72 -8.99
C THR A 137 -0.93 -20.28 -8.86
N SER A 138 0.09 -19.42 -8.81
CA SER A 138 1.45 -19.81 -8.46
C SER A 138 1.59 -20.05 -6.95
N GLN A 139 2.74 -20.57 -6.53
CA GLN A 139 3.18 -20.42 -5.14
C GLN A 139 3.30 -18.93 -4.77
N THR A 140 3.24 -18.63 -3.47
CA THR A 140 3.32 -17.26 -2.97
C THR A 140 4.76 -16.83 -2.72
N ALA A 141 5.11 -15.64 -3.19
CA ALA A 141 6.25 -14.90 -2.69
C ALA A 141 5.83 -14.04 -1.49
N GLN A 142 6.79 -13.67 -0.65
CA GLN A 142 6.57 -12.85 0.53
C GLN A 142 7.58 -11.70 0.59
N ALA A 143 7.14 -10.55 1.10
CA ALA A 143 7.99 -9.45 1.54
C ALA A 143 7.56 -8.99 2.93
N THR A 144 8.50 -8.47 3.71
CA THR A 144 8.24 -7.84 5.02
C THR A 144 9.17 -6.66 5.18
N VAL A 145 8.62 -5.45 5.03
CA VAL A 145 9.37 -4.20 5.17
C VAL A 145 8.82 -3.40 6.34
N THR A 146 9.68 -2.65 7.00
CA THR A 146 9.31 -1.71 8.06
C THR A 146 8.95 -0.35 7.43
N PRO A 147 7.68 0.10 7.50
CA PRO A 147 7.33 1.43 7.03
C PRO A 147 8.04 2.51 7.86
N TYR A 148 8.45 3.60 7.22
CA TYR A 148 8.85 4.83 7.89
C TYR A 148 8.02 6.02 7.39
N PHE A 149 7.85 7.02 8.24
CA PHE A 149 7.09 8.23 7.95
C PHE A 149 8.02 9.41 7.70
N GLN A 150 7.63 10.32 6.81
CA GLN A 150 8.42 11.49 6.41
C GLN A 150 7.70 12.79 6.73
N ARG A 151 6.37 12.79 6.81
CA ARG A 151 5.54 14.01 6.92
C ARG A 151 4.45 13.79 7.96
N MET A 152 4.76 14.18 9.20
CA MET A 152 3.90 14.09 10.35
C MET A 152 3.03 15.34 10.48
N MET A 153 1.71 15.18 10.39
CA MET A 153 0.76 16.23 10.73
C MET A 153 0.11 15.93 12.09
N VAL A 154 -0.02 16.94 12.92
CA VAL A 154 -0.76 16.85 14.19
C VAL A 154 -1.93 17.81 14.13
N ILE A 155 -3.13 17.30 14.34
CA ILE A 155 -4.34 18.09 14.57
C ILE A 155 -4.59 18.07 16.07
N GLY A 156 -4.47 19.23 16.72
CA GLY A 156 -4.57 19.31 18.17
C GLY A 156 -4.94 20.67 18.71
N ASN A 157 -4.88 20.80 20.03
CA ASN A 157 -5.29 21.99 20.77
C ASN A 157 -4.09 22.61 21.54
N SER A 158 -4.34 23.34 22.62
CA SER A 158 -3.28 23.99 23.41
C SER A 158 -2.21 23.04 23.95
N ILE A 159 -2.53 21.76 24.15
CA ILE A 159 -1.54 20.74 24.55
C ILE A 159 -0.53 20.49 23.42
N MET A 160 -0.96 20.61 22.15
CA MET A 160 -0.08 20.52 20.98
C MET A 160 0.79 21.78 20.87
N SER A 161 0.16 22.96 20.84
CA SER A 161 0.88 24.23 20.76
C SER A 161 -0.03 25.38 21.19
N HIS A 162 0.52 26.32 21.95
CA HIS A 162 -0.13 27.58 22.30
C HIS A 162 0.89 28.72 22.34
N GLY A 163 0.56 29.85 21.70
CA GLY A 163 1.40 31.05 21.74
C GLY A 163 1.41 31.71 23.13
N PRO A 164 2.26 32.72 23.37
CA PRO A 164 2.34 33.39 24.66
C PRO A 164 1.00 34.00 25.10
N ALA A 165 0.64 33.80 26.36
CA ALA A 165 -0.50 34.40 27.03
C ALA A 165 -0.08 34.89 28.44
N PRO A 166 0.64 36.03 28.54
CA PRO A 166 1.26 36.48 29.79
C PRO A 166 0.26 36.71 30.93
N ASN A 167 -0.99 37.09 30.60
CA ASN A 167 -2.08 37.24 31.56
C ASN A 167 -2.47 35.91 32.26
N LEU A 168 -2.09 34.76 31.69
CA LEU A 168 -2.28 33.44 32.28
C LEU A 168 -1.00 32.90 32.95
N GLY A 169 0.10 33.67 32.92
CA GLY A 169 1.42 33.21 33.35
C GLY A 169 2.11 32.28 32.34
N TRP A 170 1.65 32.25 31.08
CA TRP A 170 2.23 31.45 30.00
C TRP A 170 3.02 32.34 29.03
N ASN A 171 4.32 32.12 28.89
CA ASN A 171 5.20 32.96 28.06
C ASN A 171 5.84 32.24 26.87
N ASN A 172 5.70 30.92 26.76
CA ASN A 172 6.36 30.15 25.72
C ASN A 172 5.48 30.02 24.46
N PHE A 173 6.08 29.46 23.40
CA PHE A 173 5.39 29.06 22.16
C PHE A 173 5.71 27.59 21.89
N ASN A 174 4.99 26.70 22.55
CA ASN A 174 5.06 25.24 22.41
C ASN A 174 3.80 24.62 23.03
N GLY A 175 3.75 23.30 23.18
CA GLY A 175 2.68 22.64 23.93
C GLY A 175 2.53 23.26 25.34
N MET A 176 1.32 23.74 25.67
CA MET A 176 1.09 24.50 26.90
C MET A 176 1.50 23.68 28.13
N ALA A 177 2.22 24.33 29.05
CA ALA A 177 2.83 23.78 30.26
C ALA A 177 4.03 22.82 30.07
N ALA A 178 4.43 22.50 28.84
CA ALA A 178 5.77 21.97 28.59
C ALA A 178 6.81 23.09 28.78
N SER A 179 7.93 22.76 29.40
CA SER A 179 8.96 23.72 29.79
C SER A 179 9.71 24.31 28.59
N ALA A 180 9.79 23.58 27.49
CA ALA A 180 10.45 23.98 26.25
C ALA A 180 9.86 23.26 25.03
N LEU A 181 10.23 23.74 23.84
CA LEU A 181 9.79 23.19 22.55
C LEU A 181 10.16 21.69 22.41
N ASP A 182 11.40 21.32 22.77
CA ASP A 182 11.89 19.93 22.71
C ASP A 182 11.29 19.02 23.78
N LYS A 183 10.43 19.54 24.65
CA LYS A 183 9.71 18.80 25.71
C LYS A 183 8.23 18.62 25.42
N ASP A 184 7.68 19.27 24.41
CA ASP A 184 6.30 19.00 24.02
C ASP A 184 6.19 17.67 23.26
N TYR A 185 5.01 17.05 23.29
CA TYR A 185 4.83 15.71 22.74
C TYR A 185 5.02 15.68 21.21
N THR A 186 4.80 16.79 20.51
CA THR A 186 4.92 16.83 19.04
C THR A 186 6.37 16.77 18.61
N HIS A 187 7.26 17.51 19.27
CA HIS A 187 8.69 17.50 18.99
C HIS A 187 9.36 16.24 19.52
N LEU A 188 8.89 15.69 20.65
CA LEU A 188 9.31 14.38 21.13
C LEU A 188 8.97 13.25 20.14
N LEU A 189 7.75 13.25 19.56
CA LEU A 189 7.38 12.32 18.51
C LEU A 189 8.21 12.51 17.25
N GLN A 190 8.43 13.76 16.83
CA GLN A 190 9.27 14.07 15.67
C GLN A 190 10.71 13.55 15.88
N ALA A 191 11.27 13.73 17.08
CA ALA A 191 12.59 13.23 17.44
C ALA A 191 12.65 11.69 17.39
N LYS A 192 11.63 10.99 17.89
CA LYS A 192 11.54 9.52 17.78
C LYS A 192 11.49 9.05 16.32
N LEU A 193 10.70 9.71 15.47
CA LEU A 193 10.64 9.40 14.04
C LEU A 193 11.96 9.69 13.33
N ASN A 194 12.61 10.81 13.67
CA ASN A 194 13.95 11.14 13.16
C ASN A 194 14.99 10.08 13.52
N GLY A 195 14.85 9.41 14.67
CA GLY A 195 15.69 8.27 15.05
C GLY A 195 15.58 7.06 14.11
N LEU A 196 14.52 6.95 13.31
CA LEU A 196 14.36 5.93 12.27
C LEU A 196 14.84 6.41 10.90
N ARG A 197 14.52 7.66 10.55
CA ARG A 197 14.90 8.33 9.30
C ARG A 197 15.03 9.83 9.49
N ASP A 198 16.14 10.39 9.04
CA ASP A 198 16.38 11.83 9.14
C ASP A 198 15.35 12.66 8.35
N ASN A 199 15.15 13.90 8.81
CA ASN A 199 14.38 14.95 8.13
C ASN A 199 12.85 14.72 8.09
N VAL A 200 12.28 14.13 9.14
CA VAL A 200 10.83 14.07 9.32
C VAL A 200 10.29 15.49 9.47
N GLN A 201 9.38 15.86 8.58
CA GLN A 201 8.71 17.16 8.60
C GLN A 201 7.52 17.12 9.57
N LEU A 202 7.31 18.21 10.32
CA LEU A 202 6.20 18.38 11.24
C LEU A 202 5.30 19.54 10.77
N ARG A 203 3.99 19.30 10.70
CA ARG A 203 2.97 20.35 10.55
C ARG A 203 1.95 20.25 11.69
N MET A 204 1.83 21.30 12.47
CA MET A 204 0.82 21.43 13.52
C MET A 204 -0.38 22.23 13.00
N VAL A 205 -1.59 21.72 13.22
CA VAL A 205 -2.84 22.32 12.76
C VAL A 205 -3.80 22.38 13.95
N SER A 206 -4.42 23.54 14.17
CA SER A 206 -5.41 23.67 15.24
C SER A 206 -6.66 22.85 14.93
N GLY A 207 -7.05 21.97 15.85
CA GLY A 207 -8.35 21.29 15.88
C GLY A 207 -9.35 21.97 16.82
N GLY A 208 -9.03 23.18 17.29
CA GLY A 208 -9.82 23.85 18.33
C GLY A 208 -11.24 24.23 17.92
N ALA A 209 -11.47 24.48 16.62
CA ALA A 209 -12.81 24.73 16.08
C ALA A 209 -13.65 23.45 16.11
N PHE A 210 -13.11 22.31 15.64
CA PHE A 210 -13.77 21.01 15.77
C PHE A 210 -14.22 20.75 17.21
N GLU A 211 -13.33 20.89 18.19
CA GLU A 211 -13.66 20.59 19.60
C GLU A 211 -14.83 21.42 20.14
N ARG A 212 -14.93 22.68 19.73
CA ARG A 212 -15.90 23.63 20.29
C ARG A 212 -17.20 23.72 19.47
N GLN A 213 -17.16 23.31 18.21
CA GLN A 213 -18.22 23.63 17.24
C GLN A 213 -18.71 22.42 16.45
N PHE A 214 -18.24 21.19 16.72
CA PHE A 214 -18.77 19.99 16.06
C PHE A 214 -20.31 19.95 16.08
N GLY A 215 -20.90 19.59 14.95
CA GLY A 215 -22.36 19.54 14.76
C GLY A 215 -23.11 20.89 14.75
N GLN A 216 -22.44 22.03 14.93
CA GLN A 216 -23.06 23.34 14.80
C GLN A 216 -23.15 23.78 13.33
N ALA A 217 -24.18 24.56 12.99
CA ALA A 217 -24.51 24.93 11.60
C ALA A 217 -23.42 25.69 10.82
N GLY A 218 -22.42 26.26 11.49
CA GLY A 218 -21.31 26.99 10.87
C GLY A 218 -19.98 26.22 10.83
N TYR A 219 -19.93 25.01 11.39
CA TYR A 219 -18.70 24.23 11.47
C TYR A 219 -18.53 23.30 10.25
N SER A 220 -17.30 23.17 9.76
CA SER A 220 -16.96 22.24 8.69
C SER A 220 -15.52 21.73 8.82
N VAL A 221 -15.33 20.43 8.61
CA VAL A 221 -13.99 19.79 8.57
C VAL A 221 -13.12 20.27 7.41
N THR A 222 -13.67 21.06 6.48
CA THR A 222 -12.93 21.66 5.36
C THR A 222 -11.81 22.60 5.81
N GLU A 223 -11.80 23.04 7.08
CA GLU A 223 -10.67 23.76 7.68
C GLU A 223 -9.33 22.99 7.52
N PHE A 224 -9.38 21.66 7.42
CA PHE A 224 -8.18 20.83 7.26
C PHE A 224 -7.75 20.65 5.80
N LEU A 225 -8.52 21.12 4.81
CA LEU A 225 -8.27 20.85 3.39
C LEU A 225 -6.93 21.41 2.91
N THR A 226 -6.71 22.72 3.11
CA THR A 226 -5.49 23.40 2.66
C THR A 226 -4.23 22.81 3.32
N PRO A 227 -4.19 22.62 4.66
CA PRO A 227 -3.06 21.95 5.30
C PRO A 227 -2.75 20.57 4.72
N LEU A 228 -3.77 19.76 4.44
CA LEU A 228 -3.61 18.42 3.85
C LEU A 228 -3.06 18.47 2.43
N GLN A 229 -3.62 19.33 1.56
CA GLN A 229 -3.23 19.41 0.15
C GLN A 229 -1.79 19.92 -0.04
N GLU A 230 -1.39 20.87 0.79
CA GLU A 230 -0.03 21.42 0.77
C GLU A 230 1.01 20.47 1.38
N PHE A 231 0.69 19.84 2.51
CA PHE A 231 1.66 19.06 3.27
C PHE A 231 1.71 17.59 2.86
N LYS A 232 0.59 17.04 2.40
CA LYS A 232 0.41 15.64 2.00
C LYS A 232 0.96 14.66 3.04
N PRO A 233 0.47 14.72 4.30
CA PRO A 233 1.02 13.90 5.37
C PRO A 233 0.94 12.41 5.04
N ASP A 234 1.97 11.66 5.44
CA ASP A 234 1.91 10.18 5.46
C ASP A 234 1.47 9.64 6.82
N ILE A 235 1.50 10.48 7.86
CA ILE A 235 0.87 10.21 9.16
C ILE A 235 0.17 11.45 9.73
N VAL A 236 -1.04 11.25 10.27
CA VAL A 236 -1.83 12.27 10.96
C VAL A 236 -2.17 11.81 12.37
N PHE A 237 -1.80 12.60 13.37
CA PHE A 237 -2.22 12.42 14.76
C PHE A 237 -3.39 13.35 15.07
N VAL A 238 -4.55 12.78 15.41
CA VAL A 238 -5.76 13.52 15.79
C VAL A 238 -5.89 13.51 17.31
N ARG A 239 -5.42 14.57 17.96
CA ARG A 239 -5.32 14.78 19.41
C ARG A 239 -6.28 15.89 19.85
N ILE A 240 -7.56 15.55 19.89
CA ILE A 240 -8.68 16.43 20.24
C ILE A 240 -9.61 15.71 21.22
N GLY A 241 -10.33 16.46 22.05
CA GLY A 241 -11.28 15.91 23.02
C GLY A 241 -11.31 16.71 24.32
N GLU A 242 -10.20 17.36 24.66
CA GLU A 242 -10.04 18.12 25.90
C GLU A 242 -11.02 19.29 26.00
N ASN A 243 -11.26 20.03 24.91
CA ASN A 243 -12.15 21.20 24.91
C ASN A 243 -13.59 20.89 24.50
N MET A 244 -13.96 19.62 24.32
CA MET A 244 -15.33 19.23 23.99
C MET A 244 -16.25 19.42 25.19
N ASP A 245 -17.44 19.98 24.92
CA ASP A 245 -18.53 19.98 25.90
C ASP A 245 -19.16 18.58 25.96
N GLU A 246 -19.06 17.94 27.12
CA GLU A 246 -19.64 16.61 27.39
C GLU A 246 -21.16 16.59 27.20
N GLY A 247 -21.86 17.71 27.46
CA GLY A 247 -23.30 17.82 27.23
C GLY A 247 -23.66 17.86 25.74
N ALA A 248 -22.77 18.37 24.90
CA ALA A 248 -22.96 18.49 23.46
C ALA A 248 -22.64 17.19 22.70
N VAL A 249 -21.93 16.23 23.30
CA VAL A 249 -21.43 15.02 22.62
C VAL A 249 -22.55 14.27 21.88
N GLN A 250 -23.66 13.99 22.56
CA GLN A 250 -24.81 13.30 21.95
C GLN A 250 -25.67 14.27 21.14
N GLN A 251 -25.94 15.45 21.70
CA GLN A 251 -26.80 16.46 21.07
C GLN A 251 -26.31 16.87 19.67
N ASN A 252 -25.00 17.06 19.52
CA ASN A 252 -24.38 17.50 18.28
C ASN A 252 -23.80 16.34 17.46
N ASN A 253 -24.12 15.09 17.81
CA ASN A 253 -23.68 13.89 17.09
C ASN A 253 -22.16 13.86 16.85
N LEU A 254 -21.37 13.89 17.93
CA LEU A 254 -19.90 13.80 17.84
C LEU A 254 -19.46 12.58 17.01
N ALA A 255 -20.17 11.45 17.14
CA ALA A 255 -19.86 10.22 16.41
C ALA A 255 -19.92 10.43 14.90
N GLY A 256 -20.99 11.06 14.38
CA GLY A 256 -21.11 11.41 12.97
C GLY A 256 -20.00 12.35 12.51
N ASN A 257 -19.70 13.38 13.30
CA ASN A 257 -18.66 14.37 12.97
C ASN A 257 -17.25 13.76 12.95
N LEU A 258 -16.91 12.86 13.88
CA LEU A 258 -15.63 12.15 13.88
C LEU A 258 -15.49 11.19 12.70
N ARG A 259 -16.58 10.50 12.31
CA ARG A 259 -16.57 9.66 11.09
C ARG A 259 -16.26 10.49 9.85
N VAL A 260 -16.94 11.64 9.71
CA VAL A 260 -16.71 12.60 8.63
C VAL A 260 -15.28 13.10 8.66
N LEU A 261 -14.74 13.46 9.83
CA LEU A 261 -13.35 13.89 9.98
C LEU A 261 -12.38 12.81 9.48
N PHE A 262 -12.46 11.57 9.98
CA PHE A 262 -11.52 10.52 9.58
C PHE A 262 -11.62 10.18 8.08
N ASP A 263 -12.82 10.14 7.52
CA ASP A 263 -13.01 9.93 6.08
C ASP A 263 -12.42 11.09 5.28
N PHE A 264 -12.66 12.33 5.72
CA PHE A 264 -12.15 13.55 5.09
C PHE A 264 -10.62 13.56 5.07
N LEU A 265 -9.96 13.25 6.19
CA LEU A 265 -8.50 13.18 6.29
C LEU A 265 -7.93 12.13 5.32
N ARG A 266 -8.52 10.92 5.26
CA ARG A 266 -8.07 9.85 4.35
C ARG A 266 -8.21 10.23 2.89
N GLN A 267 -9.33 10.85 2.52
CA GLN A 267 -9.63 11.22 1.13
C GLN A 267 -8.76 12.38 0.63
N ASN A 268 -8.36 13.30 1.52
CA ASN A 268 -7.72 14.55 1.13
C ASN A 268 -6.22 14.63 1.44
N ALA A 269 -5.61 13.59 2.04
CA ALA A 269 -4.17 13.57 2.33
C ALA A 269 -3.27 13.50 1.08
N GLY A 270 -3.82 13.30 -0.12
CA GLY A 270 -3.06 13.26 -1.37
C GLY A 270 -2.28 11.97 -1.62
N GLY A 271 -2.49 10.94 -0.81
CA GLY A 271 -1.88 9.61 -0.90
C GLY A 271 -2.28 8.73 0.30
N PRO A 272 -1.73 7.51 0.42
CA PRO A 272 -1.92 6.69 1.61
C PRO A 272 -1.46 7.43 2.86
N VAL A 273 -2.32 7.47 3.89
CA VAL A 273 -2.05 8.15 5.16
C VAL A 273 -2.41 7.24 6.32
N GLN A 274 -1.53 7.16 7.32
CA GLN A 274 -1.85 6.56 8.61
C GLN A 274 -2.52 7.60 9.49
N ILE A 275 -3.73 7.33 9.98
CA ILE A 275 -4.38 8.18 10.98
C ILE A 275 -4.28 7.47 12.31
N ILE A 276 -3.89 8.18 13.35
CA ILE A 276 -3.93 7.72 14.75
C ILE A 276 -4.69 8.78 15.54
N CYS A 277 -5.66 8.35 16.34
CA CYS A 277 -6.39 9.26 17.22
C CYS A 277 -6.16 8.86 18.68
N SER A 278 -6.74 9.62 19.59
CA SER A 278 -6.48 9.43 21.01
C SER A 278 -7.59 9.94 21.91
N THR A 279 -7.74 9.35 23.09
CA THR A 279 -8.62 9.85 24.16
C THR A 279 -7.98 11.00 24.93
N SER A 280 -8.79 11.78 25.63
CA SER A 280 -8.40 12.96 26.40
C SER A 280 -7.44 12.65 27.56
N VAL A 281 -6.55 13.59 27.90
CA VAL A 281 -5.81 13.55 29.18
C VAL A 281 -6.68 13.95 30.38
N TRP A 282 -7.79 14.63 30.13
CA TRP A 282 -8.77 15.03 31.15
C TRP A 282 -9.93 14.05 31.22
N ASN A 283 -10.67 14.05 32.33
CA ASN A 283 -11.86 13.22 32.48
C ASN A 283 -12.98 13.68 31.52
N ARG A 284 -13.07 13.04 30.34
CA ARG A 284 -14.04 13.31 29.27
C ARG A 284 -14.80 12.03 28.89
N PRO A 285 -15.61 11.46 29.79
CA PRO A 285 -16.16 10.12 29.63
C PRO A 285 -17.07 9.96 28.39
N GLN A 286 -17.87 10.96 28.04
CA GLN A 286 -18.75 10.93 26.87
C GLN A 286 -17.94 11.06 25.59
N ALA A 287 -17.05 12.05 25.49
CA ALA A 287 -16.23 12.24 24.29
C ALA A 287 -15.30 11.04 24.07
N ASP A 288 -14.63 10.55 25.12
CA ASP A 288 -13.73 9.40 25.02
C ASP A 288 -14.46 8.11 24.60
N ALA A 289 -15.70 7.90 25.08
CA ALA A 289 -16.50 6.74 24.67
C ALA A 289 -16.80 6.79 23.16
N VAL A 290 -17.18 7.96 22.64
CA VAL A 290 -17.45 8.15 21.22
C VAL A 290 -16.16 8.05 20.39
N ILE A 291 -15.04 8.61 20.85
CA ILE A 291 -13.74 8.48 20.19
C ILE A 291 -13.34 7.00 20.07
N ARG A 292 -13.44 6.23 21.16
CA ARG A 292 -13.16 4.77 21.15
C ARG A 292 -14.04 4.04 20.14
N GLN A 293 -15.34 4.31 20.18
CA GLN A 293 -16.32 3.69 19.28
C GLN A 293 -15.94 3.96 17.82
N VAL A 294 -15.79 5.23 17.43
CA VAL A 294 -15.56 5.61 16.04
C VAL A 294 -14.17 5.15 15.57
N ALA A 295 -13.16 5.20 16.44
CA ALA A 295 -11.82 4.69 16.12
C ALA A 295 -11.86 3.20 15.76
N ALA A 296 -12.54 2.38 16.57
CA ALA A 296 -12.73 0.96 16.29
C ALA A 296 -13.52 0.71 15.00
N GLU A 297 -14.64 1.41 14.81
CA GLU A 297 -15.48 1.31 13.60
C GLU A 297 -14.70 1.65 12.32
N LYS A 298 -13.84 2.67 12.38
CA LYS A 298 -13.07 3.17 11.22
C LYS A 298 -11.71 2.51 11.06
N GLY A 299 -11.35 1.56 11.94
CA GLY A 299 -10.01 0.95 11.95
C GLY A 299 -8.89 1.98 12.13
N VAL A 300 -9.14 3.05 12.90
CA VAL A 300 -8.14 4.05 13.27
C VAL A 300 -7.50 3.59 14.59
N PRO A 301 -6.19 3.32 14.64
CA PRO A 301 -5.50 3.04 15.89
C PRO A 301 -5.71 4.14 16.93
N LEU A 302 -5.93 3.72 18.18
CA LEU A 302 -6.27 4.61 19.29
C LEU A 302 -5.16 4.60 20.35
N ALA A 303 -4.57 5.76 20.60
CA ALA A 303 -3.71 6.03 21.74
C ALA A 303 -4.56 6.32 22.99
N GLU A 304 -4.66 5.35 23.91
CA GLU A 304 -5.48 5.44 25.11
C GLU A 304 -4.74 6.18 26.25
N LEU A 305 -5.19 7.40 26.57
CA LEU A 305 -4.56 8.24 27.59
C LEU A 305 -5.19 8.13 28.98
N LYS A 306 -6.19 7.27 29.19
CA LYS A 306 -6.84 7.08 30.51
C LYS A 306 -5.85 6.90 31.66
N SER A 307 -4.66 6.31 31.41
CA SER A 307 -3.61 6.15 32.44
C SER A 307 -3.05 7.46 33.02
N MET A 308 -3.33 8.60 32.39
CA MET A 308 -2.92 9.93 32.85
C MET A 308 -4.02 10.65 33.64
N VAL A 309 -5.28 10.29 33.45
CA VAL A 309 -6.42 11.03 34.01
C VAL A 309 -6.36 11.03 35.54
N GLY A 310 -6.28 12.23 36.13
CA GLY A 310 -6.23 12.41 37.58
C GLY A 310 -4.91 12.03 38.24
N VAL A 311 -3.83 11.86 37.48
CA VAL A 311 -2.49 11.52 38.00
C VAL A 311 -1.63 12.79 38.07
N PRO A 312 -1.42 13.40 39.26
CA PRO A 312 -0.85 14.75 39.36
C PRO A 312 0.58 14.87 38.81
N SER A 313 1.37 13.80 38.82
CA SER A 313 2.76 13.82 38.33
C SER A 313 2.88 14.14 36.84
N TYR A 314 1.81 13.98 36.06
CA TYR A 314 1.80 14.30 34.63
C TYR A 314 1.34 15.72 34.31
N PHE A 315 0.87 16.49 35.29
CA PHE A 315 0.32 17.83 35.08
C PHE A 315 1.18 18.90 35.76
N ALA A 316 1.10 20.12 35.25
CA ALA A 316 1.86 21.22 35.80
C ALA A 316 1.28 21.68 37.15
N SER A 317 2.17 22.09 38.04
CA SER A 317 1.80 22.63 39.37
C SER A 317 2.41 24.00 39.63
N GLN A 318 3.32 24.46 38.77
CA GLN A 318 4.05 25.71 38.88
C GLN A 318 3.27 26.94 38.39
N TYR A 319 2.11 26.76 37.76
CA TYR A 319 1.31 27.87 37.22
C TYR A 319 0.17 28.25 38.17
N ALA A 320 0.08 29.54 38.51
CA ALA A 320 -1.02 30.06 39.32
C ALA A 320 -2.38 29.97 38.61
N ASN A 321 -2.39 30.06 37.28
CA ASN A 321 -3.61 29.88 36.50
C ASN A 321 -3.98 28.39 36.43
N ALA A 322 -5.14 28.03 36.97
CA ALA A 322 -5.62 26.65 36.99
C ALA A 322 -5.81 26.04 35.59
N GLY A 323 -6.15 26.86 34.58
CA GLY A 323 -6.25 26.43 33.20
C GLY A 323 -4.89 25.96 32.65
N VAL A 324 -3.83 26.74 32.86
CA VAL A 324 -2.46 26.35 32.46
C VAL A 324 -1.98 25.16 33.29
N ALA A 325 -2.22 25.14 34.61
CA ALA A 325 -1.85 24.03 35.48
C ALA A 325 -2.53 22.70 35.12
N ALA A 326 -3.73 22.73 34.53
CA ALA A 326 -4.41 21.53 34.03
C ALA A 326 -3.74 20.90 32.78
N HIS A 327 -2.72 21.53 32.19
CA HIS A 327 -2.02 20.98 31.04
C HIS A 327 -0.88 20.04 31.44
N PRO A 328 -0.51 19.07 30.57
CA PRO A 328 0.58 18.16 30.83
C PRO A 328 1.92 18.89 31.01
N ASN A 329 2.66 18.55 32.06
CA ASN A 329 4.05 18.98 32.21
C ASN A 329 4.98 18.13 31.31
N ASP A 330 6.30 18.32 31.40
CA ASP A 330 7.26 17.56 30.60
C ASP A 330 7.11 16.02 30.72
N ALA A 331 6.86 15.51 31.92
CA ALA A 331 6.61 14.08 32.13
C ALA A 331 5.30 13.62 31.49
N GLY A 332 4.26 14.46 31.55
CA GLY A 332 2.99 14.21 30.86
C GLY A 332 3.13 14.24 29.34
N MET A 333 3.85 15.21 28.79
CA MET A 333 4.13 15.32 27.36
C MET A 333 4.93 14.12 26.85
N GLN A 334 5.95 13.68 27.60
CA GLN A 334 6.68 12.45 27.32
C GLN A 334 5.76 11.23 27.32
N ARG A 335 4.88 11.11 28.32
CA ARG A 335 3.92 10.01 28.40
C ARG A 335 2.95 9.97 27.22
N ILE A 336 2.48 11.13 26.75
CA ILE A 336 1.65 11.25 25.54
C ILE A 336 2.42 10.73 24.33
N ALA A 337 3.65 11.22 24.14
CA ALA A 337 4.51 10.80 23.02
C ALA A 337 4.77 9.29 23.03
N ASP A 338 5.02 8.69 24.19
CA ASP A 338 5.26 7.25 24.33
C ASP A 338 4.01 6.42 23.99
N ILE A 339 2.83 6.79 24.51
CA ILE A 339 1.59 6.06 24.20
C ILE A 339 1.25 6.15 22.71
N ILE A 340 1.43 7.32 22.10
CA ILE A 340 1.23 7.49 20.65
C ILE A 340 2.23 6.64 19.87
N TRP A 341 3.50 6.63 20.26
CA TRP A 341 4.54 5.84 19.62
C TRP A 341 4.23 4.34 19.63
N ASP A 342 3.78 3.81 20.77
CA ASP A 342 3.44 2.39 20.92
C ASP A 342 2.22 1.96 20.08
N THR A 343 1.43 2.93 19.61
CA THR A 343 0.26 2.72 18.74
C THR A 343 0.63 2.64 17.26
N MET A 344 1.85 3.04 16.88
CA MET A 344 2.27 3.10 15.48
C MET A 344 2.40 1.70 14.82
N PRO A 345 2.09 1.60 13.50
CA PRO A 345 1.97 0.32 12.81
C PRO A 345 3.27 -0.47 12.66
#